data_AF-A0A166NBM5-F1
#
_entry.id   AF-A0A166NBM5-F1
#
_cell.length_a   1.000
_cell.length_b   1.000
_cell.length_c   1.000
_cell.angle_alpha   90.00
_cell.angle_beta   90.00
_cell.angle_gamma   90.00
#
_symmetry.space_group_name_H-M   'P 1'
#
loop_
_entity.id
_entity.type
_entity.pdbx_description
1 polymer ?
#
loop_
_entity_poly.entity_id
_entity_poly.type
_entity_poly.pdbx_seq_one_letter_code
_entity_poly.pdbx_strand_id
1 'polypeptide(L)'
;MLQGKAPGASKHDRDTLLVCFRNRELFSNIPEQHRDGFWDRTLENSRVGLIPSLFTFFEDRKFLHRVSESMRYILDVNGRIGVVGALSSAFQNSANDSTMEPCTIQWSDYHFTTIPGNETTRKALGARQLWLYAFREYENLPPISRKKNLLAKSRTKFDEQVLYDFAVFALQLGFQTVKIDKILSRSIDCDIAERALDAARKPEAYEYDNKPQLITQMVNMFAAAQPVSTKPLLEQQHAAEPRLPPTRYGLPEATDHTRDKSLLFLPQMKAASAGSVMNHVSSFFVRTSVYLAFFGDFPELPELRMPEEPVLIAAHTKRIGNDHDMDLCDESLPTSPIPVRKGQDSSRPQSARMQPHEAQNFEFGSGFVGEHIELSPPSVTRADESQPSMSTELAKALGELNGLRDTVAREQVKLDVIKNQVEEEQAVLDAKKQDMQILIDKEDTLSSQVQQLGLYEQRQIDEMEKQSKQCEETRVVLEKLQRQIEDGQNRKAELNNLHQQIGDARKTLAATQDDLQRRSEEKEAIIFINKLAMHVKH
;
A
#
# COMPACT_ATOMS: atom_id res chain seq x y z
N MET A 1 -30.57 -1.06 -6.20
CA MET A 1 -30.75 -2.48 -6.59
C MET A 1 -29.48 -3.09 -7.18
N LEU A 2 -28.91 -2.57 -8.28
CA LEU A 2 -27.72 -3.17 -8.92
C LEU A 2 -26.39 -3.05 -8.14
N GLN A 3 -26.22 -2.02 -7.31
CA GLN A 3 -24.94 -1.74 -6.63
C GLN A 3 -24.40 -2.96 -5.86
N GLY A 4 -23.10 -3.26 -6.02
CA GLY A 4 -22.46 -4.39 -5.34
C GLY A 4 -23.00 -5.77 -5.74
N LYS A 5 -23.71 -5.88 -6.88
CA LYS A 5 -24.13 -7.15 -7.48
C LYS A 5 -23.26 -7.50 -8.69
N ALA A 6 -23.15 -8.79 -8.99
CA ALA A 6 -22.48 -9.27 -10.20
C ALA A 6 -23.33 -10.34 -10.91
N PRO A 7 -24.45 -9.99 -11.57
CA PRO A 7 -25.28 -10.96 -12.29
C PRO A 7 -24.57 -11.62 -13.48
N GLY A 8 -23.49 -11.02 -14.00
CA GLY A 8 -22.57 -11.67 -14.93
C GLY A 8 -21.87 -12.87 -14.30
N ALA A 9 -21.20 -12.66 -13.17
CA ALA A 9 -20.43 -13.68 -12.47
C ALA A 9 -21.26 -14.64 -11.61
N SER A 10 -22.34 -14.19 -10.96
CA SER A 10 -23.07 -14.91 -9.91
C SER A 10 -24.49 -15.28 -10.32
N LYS A 11 -24.83 -16.58 -10.29
CA LYS A 11 -26.18 -17.09 -10.57
C LYS A 11 -27.21 -16.50 -9.60
N HIS A 12 -26.92 -16.52 -8.30
CA HIS A 12 -27.85 -16.00 -7.28
C HIS A 12 -28.18 -14.51 -7.49
N ASP A 13 -27.18 -13.69 -7.84
CA ASP A 13 -27.43 -12.27 -8.15
C ASP A 13 -28.22 -12.13 -9.46
N ARG A 14 -27.91 -12.94 -10.48
CA ARG A 14 -28.62 -12.98 -11.76
C ARG A 14 -30.09 -13.31 -11.58
N ASP A 15 -30.41 -14.39 -10.88
CA ASP A 15 -31.79 -14.85 -10.68
C ASP A 15 -32.60 -13.82 -9.90
N THR A 16 -32.02 -13.26 -8.83
CA THR A 16 -32.63 -12.18 -8.04
C THR A 16 -32.93 -10.95 -8.91
N LEU A 17 -31.97 -10.48 -9.70
CA LEU A 17 -32.13 -9.29 -10.54
C LEU A 17 -32.99 -9.53 -11.78
N LEU A 18 -33.03 -10.77 -12.29
CA LEU A 18 -33.85 -11.16 -13.44
C LEU A 18 -35.34 -11.11 -13.11
N VAL A 19 -35.74 -11.43 -11.87
CA VAL A 19 -37.11 -11.21 -11.38
C VAL A 19 -37.45 -9.71 -11.40
N CYS A 20 -36.62 -8.85 -10.80
CA CYS A 20 -36.80 -7.40 -10.84
C CYS A 20 -36.87 -6.84 -12.27
N PHE A 21 -36.04 -7.37 -13.18
CA PHE A 21 -36.02 -6.99 -14.59
C PHE A 21 -37.31 -7.38 -15.33
N ARG A 22 -37.79 -8.61 -15.15
CA ARG A 22 -39.06 -9.09 -15.72
C ARG A 22 -40.26 -8.31 -15.20
N ASN A 23 -40.27 -7.96 -13.91
CA ASN A 23 -41.31 -7.17 -13.26
C ASN A 23 -41.31 -5.67 -13.64
N ARG A 24 -40.36 -5.22 -14.47
CA ARG A 24 -40.10 -3.79 -14.79
C ARG A 24 -39.70 -2.89 -13.61
N GLU A 25 -39.31 -3.48 -12.48
CA GLU A 25 -38.70 -2.78 -11.35
C GLU A 25 -37.28 -2.31 -11.69
N LEU A 26 -36.55 -3.11 -12.49
CA LEU A 26 -35.24 -2.73 -13.03
C LEU A 26 -35.37 -2.16 -14.45
N PHE A 27 -34.68 -1.04 -14.71
CA PHE A 27 -34.72 -0.29 -15.97
C PHE A 27 -36.14 0.14 -16.38
N SER A 28 -36.95 0.57 -15.40
CA SER A 28 -38.34 1.02 -15.60
C SER A 28 -38.50 2.14 -16.64
N ASN A 29 -37.51 3.03 -16.73
CA ASN A 29 -37.52 4.22 -17.57
C ASN A 29 -36.90 3.99 -18.96
N ILE A 30 -36.42 2.78 -19.26
CA ILE A 30 -35.83 2.44 -20.56
C ILE A 30 -36.93 1.89 -21.48
N PRO A 31 -37.04 2.35 -22.74
CA PRO A 31 -38.02 1.79 -23.70
C PRO A 31 -37.80 0.30 -23.93
N GLU A 32 -38.90 -0.48 -24.01
CA GLU A 32 -38.84 -1.96 -24.06
C GLU A 32 -37.90 -2.48 -25.16
N GLN A 33 -37.92 -1.87 -26.34
CA GLN A 33 -37.05 -2.16 -27.50
C GLN A 33 -35.53 -2.13 -27.22
N HIS A 34 -35.10 -1.57 -26.09
CA HIS A 34 -33.70 -1.49 -25.67
C HIS A 34 -33.41 -2.23 -24.36
N ARG A 35 -34.42 -2.71 -23.62
CA ARG A 35 -34.23 -3.22 -22.24
C ARG A 35 -33.38 -4.48 -22.19
N ASP A 36 -33.55 -5.40 -23.13
CA ASP A 36 -32.71 -6.62 -23.22
C ASP A 36 -31.24 -6.27 -23.48
N GLY A 37 -30.97 -5.32 -24.39
CA GLY A 37 -29.61 -4.84 -24.64
C GLY A 37 -28.96 -4.13 -23.44
N PHE A 38 -29.75 -3.52 -22.55
CA PHE A 38 -29.26 -3.01 -21.26
C PHE A 38 -28.99 -4.14 -20.26
N TRP A 39 -29.82 -5.18 -20.24
CA TRP A 39 -29.61 -6.37 -19.42
C TRP A 39 -28.34 -7.13 -19.83
N ASP A 40 -28.15 -7.39 -21.13
CA ASP A 40 -26.96 -8.09 -21.65
C ASP A 40 -25.67 -7.34 -21.34
N ARG A 41 -25.64 -6.01 -21.54
CA ARG A 41 -24.51 -5.16 -21.12
C ARG A 41 -24.30 -5.21 -19.60
N THR A 42 -25.35 -5.32 -18.79
CA THR A 42 -25.24 -5.45 -17.33
C THR A 42 -24.63 -6.80 -16.94
N LEU A 43 -24.98 -7.88 -17.64
CA LEU A 43 -24.35 -9.19 -17.46
C LEU A 43 -22.88 -9.15 -17.89
N GLU A 44 -22.56 -8.57 -19.04
CA GLU A 44 -21.18 -8.49 -19.57
C GLU A 44 -20.25 -7.70 -18.64
N ASN A 45 -20.62 -6.46 -18.29
CA ASN A 45 -19.82 -5.58 -17.43
C ASN A 45 -19.66 -6.11 -15.99
N SER A 46 -20.41 -7.13 -15.60
CA SER A 46 -20.33 -7.74 -14.26
C SER A 46 -19.86 -9.20 -14.26
N ARG A 47 -19.14 -9.61 -15.31
CA ARG A 47 -18.42 -10.90 -15.36
C ARG A 47 -17.16 -10.91 -14.49
N VAL A 48 -16.39 -9.83 -14.53
CA VAL A 48 -15.07 -9.73 -13.86
C VAL A 48 -15.09 -8.92 -12.55
N GLY A 49 -16.20 -8.23 -12.26
CA GLY A 49 -16.35 -7.41 -11.06
C GLY A 49 -17.79 -7.17 -10.64
N LEU A 50 -17.94 -6.54 -9.48
CA LEU A 50 -19.21 -6.02 -8.96
C LEU A 50 -19.58 -4.74 -9.68
N ILE A 51 -20.89 -4.51 -9.87
CA ILE A 51 -21.40 -3.25 -10.43
C ILE A 51 -21.10 -2.11 -9.43
N PRO A 52 -20.28 -1.11 -9.81
CA PRO A 52 -19.86 -0.05 -8.92
C PRO A 52 -20.97 0.99 -8.71
N SER A 53 -20.79 1.82 -7.68
CA SER A 53 -21.62 2.96 -7.35
C SER A 53 -20.80 3.98 -6.56
N LEU A 54 -21.27 5.22 -6.43
CA LEU A 54 -20.62 6.21 -5.53
C LEU A 54 -20.54 5.69 -4.09
N PHE A 55 -21.56 4.97 -3.63
CA PHE A 55 -21.55 4.36 -2.30
C PHE A 55 -20.43 3.32 -2.14
N THR A 56 -20.34 2.33 -3.04
CA THR A 56 -19.27 1.32 -2.98
C THR A 56 -17.89 1.94 -3.12
N PHE A 57 -17.72 2.95 -3.99
CA PHE A 57 -16.47 3.71 -4.10
C PHE A 57 -16.03 4.34 -2.76
N PHE A 58 -16.94 4.98 -2.02
CA PHE A 58 -16.60 5.55 -0.71
C PHE A 58 -16.32 4.49 0.36
N GLU A 59 -16.98 3.32 0.30
CA GLU A 59 -16.67 2.20 1.18
C GLU A 59 -15.30 1.59 0.85
N ASP A 60 -15.04 1.24 -0.41
CA ASP A 60 -13.78 0.65 -0.89
C ASP A 60 -12.58 1.56 -0.63
N ARG A 61 -12.78 2.90 -0.72
CA ARG A 61 -11.77 3.89 -0.32
C ARG A 61 -11.34 3.75 1.15
N LYS A 62 -12.20 3.27 2.07
CA LYS A 62 -11.82 3.03 3.48
C LYS A 62 -10.84 1.86 3.60
N PHE A 63 -11.01 0.81 2.80
CA PHE A 63 -10.06 -0.30 2.71
C PHE A 63 -8.75 0.15 2.07
N LEU A 64 -8.82 0.81 0.90
CA LEU A 64 -7.63 1.32 0.21
C LEU A 64 -6.86 2.35 1.03
N HIS A 65 -7.52 3.13 1.89
CA HIS A 65 -6.83 4.01 2.82
C HIS A 65 -5.92 3.22 3.78
N ARG A 66 -6.40 2.11 4.38
CA ARG A 66 -5.56 1.27 5.25
C ARG A 66 -4.38 0.67 4.51
N VAL A 67 -4.62 0.10 3.33
CA VAL A 67 -3.58 -0.43 2.42
C VAL A 67 -2.56 0.66 2.08
N SER A 68 -3.02 1.87 1.74
CA SER A 68 -2.15 2.99 1.39
C SER A 68 -1.28 3.45 2.56
N GLU A 69 -1.75 3.31 3.81
CA GLU A 69 -0.96 3.62 5.00
C GLU A 69 0.17 2.59 5.22
N SER A 70 -0.05 1.32 4.88
CA SER A 70 1.02 0.30 4.90
C SER A 70 2.15 0.65 3.93
N MET A 71 1.84 1.19 2.74
CA MET A 71 2.84 1.68 1.77
C MET A 71 3.73 2.80 2.36
N ARG A 72 3.24 3.60 3.32
CA ARG A 72 3.97 4.75 3.91
C ARG A 72 5.12 4.34 4.84
N TYR A 73 5.21 3.05 5.21
CA TYR A 73 6.35 2.53 5.95
C TYR A 73 7.61 2.45 5.09
N ILE A 74 7.49 2.09 3.81
CA ILE A 74 8.60 1.95 2.86
C ILE A 74 8.75 3.15 1.91
N LEU A 75 7.72 4.00 1.76
CA LEU A 75 7.72 5.15 0.84
C LEU A 75 7.65 6.52 1.55
N ASP A 76 8.29 7.53 0.96
CA ASP A 76 8.32 8.92 1.45
C ASP A 76 7.10 9.75 1.02
N VAL A 77 5.92 9.26 1.39
CA VAL A 77 4.63 9.92 1.17
C VAL A 77 4.44 11.10 2.12
N ASN A 78 4.15 12.28 1.55
CA ASN A 78 3.94 13.54 2.26
C ASN A 78 2.72 14.31 1.70
N GLY A 79 2.46 15.52 2.19
CA GLY A 79 1.28 16.31 1.78
C GLY A 79 1.26 16.75 0.31
N ARG A 80 2.40 16.71 -0.38
CA ARG A 80 2.52 17.05 -1.82
C ARG A 80 2.69 15.81 -2.70
N ILE A 81 3.23 14.72 -2.15
CA ILE A 81 3.57 13.50 -2.90
C ILE A 81 2.79 12.32 -2.31
N GLY A 82 1.75 11.89 -3.03
CA GLY A 82 0.99 10.67 -2.73
C GLY A 82 1.75 9.38 -3.09
N VAL A 83 1.16 8.22 -2.78
CA VAL A 83 1.78 6.88 -2.98
C VAL A 83 2.26 6.67 -4.43
N VAL A 84 1.47 7.07 -5.44
CA VAL A 84 1.83 6.91 -6.86
C VAL A 84 3.07 7.74 -7.23
N GLY A 85 3.17 8.97 -6.73
CA GLY A 85 4.35 9.82 -6.92
C GLY A 85 5.57 9.24 -6.20
N ALA A 86 5.40 8.80 -4.95
CA ALA A 86 6.49 8.21 -4.17
C ALA A 86 7.01 6.89 -4.78
N LEU A 87 6.14 6.01 -5.29
CA LEU A 87 6.53 4.85 -6.10
C LEU A 87 7.31 5.26 -7.35
N SER A 88 6.84 6.30 -8.03
CA SER A 88 7.45 6.78 -9.28
C SER A 88 8.87 7.31 -9.09
N SER A 89 9.15 7.92 -7.93
CA SER A 89 10.47 8.41 -7.51
C SER A 89 11.35 7.35 -6.84
N ALA A 90 10.77 6.31 -6.23
CA ALA A 90 11.52 5.24 -5.56
C ALA A 90 12.05 4.17 -6.53
N PHE A 91 11.47 4.02 -7.71
CA PHE A 91 11.94 3.07 -8.71
C PHE A 91 13.27 3.50 -9.32
N GLN A 92 14.28 2.64 -9.26
CA GLN A 92 15.58 2.84 -9.90
C GLN A 92 15.67 2.04 -11.21
N ASN A 93 15.96 2.73 -12.31
CA ASN A 93 16.35 2.07 -13.55
C ASN A 93 17.86 1.74 -13.51
N SER A 94 18.23 0.57 -14.05
CA SER A 94 19.62 0.32 -14.43
C SER A 94 19.94 1.16 -15.66
N ALA A 95 21.19 1.60 -15.82
CA ALA A 95 21.54 2.60 -16.84
C ALA A 95 21.45 2.12 -18.32
N ASN A 96 20.94 0.90 -18.57
CA ASN A 96 20.90 0.25 -19.87
C ASN A 96 19.45 -0.01 -20.32
N ASP A 97 18.79 1.06 -20.78
CA ASP A 97 17.39 1.07 -21.25
C ASP A 97 17.11 0.18 -22.48
N SER A 98 18.17 -0.35 -23.12
CA SER A 98 18.11 -1.21 -24.30
C SER A 98 17.99 -2.72 -23.99
N THR A 99 18.08 -3.13 -22.72
CA THR A 99 18.01 -4.55 -22.32
C THR A 99 16.68 -4.91 -21.68
N MET A 100 16.05 -5.99 -22.18
CA MET A 100 14.85 -6.62 -21.58
C MET A 100 15.22 -7.33 -20.27
N GLU A 101 15.40 -6.56 -19.21
CA GLU A 101 15.72 -7.09 -17.89
C GLU A 101 14.56 -7.92 -17.30
N PRO A 102 14.85 -8.92 -16.44
CA PRO A 102 13.82 -9.75 -15.84
C PRO A 102 12.94 -8.97 -14.86
N CYS A 103 11.63 -8.91 -15.13
CA CYS A 103 10.59 -8.52 -14.18
C CYS A 103 10.33 -9.68 -13.21
N THR A 104 10.62 -9.50 -11.93
CA THR A 104 10.21 -10.44 -10.88
C THR A 104 8.68 -10.46 -10.72
N ILE A 105 8.08 -11.66 -10.71
CA ILE A 105 6.66 -11.91 -10.47
C ILE A 105 6.51 -12.83 -9.26
N GLN A 106 5.83 -12.35 -8.22
CA GLN A 106 5.48 -13.10 -7.02
C GLN A 106 4.22 -13.92 -7.24
N TRP A 107 4.31 -15.22 -6.96
CA TRP A 107 3.22 -16.18 -6.98
C TRP A 107 2.69 -16.51 -5.57
N SER A 108 3.59 -16.57 -4.59
CA SER A 108 3.25 -16.74 -3.18
C SER A 108 4.33 -16.06 -2.34
N ASP A 109 4.24 -16.11 -1.02
CA ASP A 109 5.24 -15.50 -0.14
C ASP A 109 6.66 -16.09 -0.36
N TYR A 110 6.77 -17.32 -0.88
CA TYR A 110 8.03 -18.03 -1.13
C TYR A 110 8.25 -18.50 -2.58
N HIS A 111 7.40 -18.12 -3.54
CA HIS A 111 7.57 -18.54 -4.94
C HIS A 111 7.59 -17.31 -5.87
N PHE A 112 8.65 -17.21 -6.65
CA PHE A 112 8.89 -16.12 -7.59
C PHE A 112 9.28 -16.69 -8.96
N THR A 113 8.89 -16.00 -10.02
CA THR A 113 9.37 -16.27 -11.38
C THR A 113 9.82 -14.95 -12.03
N THR A 114 10.44 -15.02 -13.20
CA THR A 114 10.85 -13.83 -13.95
C THR A 114 10.29 -13.86 -15.37
N ILE A 115 9.90 -12.68 -15.88
CA ILE A 115 9.46 -12.48 -17.27
C ILE A 115 10.27 -11.35 -17.90
N PRO A 116 10.58 -11.40 -19.21
CA PRO A 116 11.25 -10.29 -19.87
C PRO A 116 10.38 -9.03 -19.86
N GLY A 117 10.95 -7.86 -19.59
CA GLY A 117 10.25 -6.59 -19.74
C GLY A 117 11.16 -5.37 -19.66
N ASN A 118 10.71 -4.26 -20.26
CA ASN A 118 11.40 -2.97 -20.21
C ASN A 118 11.16 -2.23 -18.86
N GLU A 119 11.78 -1.06 -18.69
CA GLU A 119 11.63 -0.23 -17.49
C GLU A 119 10.15 -0.01 -17.11
N THR A 120 9.34 0.44 -18.08
CA THR A 120 7.92 0.74 -17.88
C THR A 120 7.13 -0.48 -17.36
N THR A 121 7.35 -1.65 -17.96
CA THR A 121 6.72 -2.91 -17.56
C THR A 121 7.18 -3.33 -16.17
N ARG A 122 8.49 -3.29 -15.87
CA ARG A 122 9.04 -3.56 -14.53
C ARG A 122 8.43 -2.66 -13.47
N LYS A 123 8.42 -1.35 -13.70
CA LYS A 123 7.90 -0.33 -12.80
C LYS A 123 6.40 -0.52 -12.53
N ALA A 124 5.61 -0.75 -13.58
CA ALA A 124 4.17 -0.98 -13.46
C ALA A 124 3.82 -2.30 -12.74
N LEU A 125 4.52 -3.40 -13.06
CA LEU A 125 4.34 -4.70 -12.41
C LEU A 125 4.78 -4.66 -10.95
N GLY A 126 5.94 -4.08 -10.65
CA GLY A 126 6.44 -3.97 -9.29
C GLY A 126 5.54 -3.07 -8.42
N ALA A 127 5.08 -1.93 -8.95
CA ALA A 127 4.11 -1.09 -8.24
C ALA A 127 2.82 -1.85 -7.91
N ARG A 128 2.24 -2.59 -8.86
CA ARG A 128 1.04 -3.43 -8.64
C ARG A 128 1.30 -4.54 -7.62
N GLN A 129 2.47 -5.16 -7.62
CA GLN A 129 2.85 -6.18 -6.64
C GLN A 129 3.03 -5.62 -5.23
N LEU A 130 3.61 -4.42 -5.08
CA LEU A 130 3.70 -3.74 -3.77
C LEU A 130 2.31 -3.38 -3.23
N TRP A 131 1.40 -2.93 -4.09
CA TRP A 131 0.00 -2.74 -3.71
C TRP A 131 -0.66 -4.05 -3.27
N LEU A 132 -0.45 -5.17 -3.98
CA LEU A 132 -0.98 -6.47 -3.55
C LEU A 132 -0.35 -7.00 -2.26
N TYR A 133 0.94 -6.75 -2.02
CA TYR A 133 1.57 -7.04 -0.73
C TYR A 133 0.87 -6.24 0.39
N ALA A 134 0.64 -4.94 0.19
CA ALA A 134 -0.12 -4.13 1.13
C ALA A 134 -1.60 -4.57 1.27
N PHE A 135 -2.25 -5.09 0.22
CA PHE A 135 -3.57 -5.71 0.31
C PHE A 135 -3.55 -6.92 1.25
N ARG A 136 -2.50 -7.76 1.18
CA ARG A 136 -2.33 -8.93 2.06
C ARG A 136 -2.04 -8.54 3.51
N GLU A 137 -1.21 -7.52 3.73
CA GLU A 137 -0.59 -7.24 5.02
C GLU A 137 -1.13 -6.01 5.79
N TYR A 138 -2.18 -5.32 5.33
CA TYR A 138 -2.66 -4.09 5.98
C TYR A 138 -3.05 -4.24 7.47
N GLU A 139 -3.35 -5.46 7.93
CA GLU A 139 -3.67 -5.76 9.35
C GLU A 139 -2.41 -5.87 10.22
N ASN A 140 -1.31 -6.37 9.63
CA ASN A 140 0.02 -6.46 10.24
C ASN A 140 0.82 -5.16 10.11
N LEU A 141 0.47 -4.30 9.15
CA LEU A 141 1.04 -2.98 8.89
C LEU A 141 0.00 -1.86 9.10
N PRO A 142 -0.49 -1.66 10.34
CA PRO A 142 -1.54 -0.68 10.67
C PRO A 142 -1.09 0.78 10.43
N PRO A 143 -2.03 1.75 10.32
CA PRO A 143 -1.68 3.15 10.08
C PRO A 143 -0.72 3.75 11.12
N ILE A 144 0.29 4.49 10.63
CA ILE A 144 1.32 5.12 11.46
C ILE A 144 0.68 6.20 12.35
N SER A 145 0.53 5.89 13.64
CA SER A 145 -0.18 6.75 14.60
C SER A 145 0.59 8.05 14.87
N ARG A 146 0.06 9.19 14.39
CA ARG A 146 0.65 10.52 14.62
C ARG A 146 0.40 11.10 16.03
N LYS A 147 -0.38 10.44 16.89
CA LYS A 147 -0.74 10.93 18.24
C LYS A 147 0.16 10.32 19.31
N LYS A 148 0.95 11.16 19.98
CA LYS A 148 1.92 10.77 21.03
C LYS A 148 1.31 10.26 22.35
N ASN A 149 0.01 10.47 22.58
CA ASN A 149 -0.65 10.16 23.86
C ASN A 149 -1.93 9.34 23.64
N LEU A 150 -1.85 8.03 23.87
CA LEU A 150 -2.99 7.21 24.32
C LEU A 150 -2.47 6.05 25.18
N LEU A 151 -2.68 6.17 26.50
CA LEU A 151 -2.67 5.02 27.41
C LEU A 151 -3.70 3.99 26.93
N ALA A 152 -3.29 2.71 26.89
CA ALA A 152 -4.17 1.55 26.82
C ALA A 152 -5.32 1.55 25.77
N LYS A 153 -5.00 1.79 24.50
CA LYS A 153 -5.68 1.02 23.43
C LYS A 153 -4.80 -0.15 23.04
N SER A 154 -5.42 -1.33 22.90
CA SER A 154 -4.78 -2.53 22.34
C SER A 154 -3.94 -2.11 21.13
N ARG A 155 -2.63 -2.35 21.18
CA ARG A 155 -1.76 -2.07 20.04
C ARG A 155 -2.24 -2.97 18.91
N THR A 156 -2.78 -2.38 17.85
CA THR A 156 -2.99 -3.07 16.57
C THR A 156 -1.68 -3.78 16.24
N LYS A 157 -1.74 -5.08 15.91
CA LYS A 157 -0.56 -5.97 15.86
C LYS A 157 0.38 -5.57 14.73
N PHE A 158 1.23 -4.57 14.99
CA PHE A 158 2.33 -4.21 14.11
C PHE A 158 3.36 -5.34 14.12
N ASP A 159 3.70 -5.84 12.94
CA ASP A 159 4.59 -6.98 12.77
C ASP A 159 5.90 -6.53 12.09
N GLU A 160 6.99 -6.55 12.86
CA GLU A 160 8.32 -6.10 12.42
C GLU A 160 8.88 -6.98 11.29
N GLN A 161 8.58 -8.29 11.31
CA GLN A 161 9.00 -9.21 10.26
C GLN A 161 8.33 -8.86 8.94
N VAL A 162 7.01 -8.64 8.96
CA VAL A 162 6.24 -8.28 7.76
C VAL A 162 6.71 -6.96 7.16
N LEU A 163 7.18 -6.00 7.98
CA LEU A 163 7.78 -4.77 7.48
C LEU A 163 9.16 -5.01 6.85
N TYR A 164 10.00 -5.84 7.47
CA TYR A 164 11.30 -6.21 6.91
C TYR A 164 11.13 -6.89 5.54
N ASP A 165 10.29 -7.92 5.48
CA ASP A 165 9.96 -8.65 4.25
C ASP A 165 9.40 -7.73 3.15
N PHE A 166 8.58 -6.74 3.52
CA PHE A 166 8.06 -5.75 2.57
C PHE A 166 9.15 -4.84 1.98
N ALA A 167 10.11 -4.41 2.82
CA ALA A 167 11.24 -3.60 2.38
C ALA A 167 12.19 -4.40 1.49
N VAL A 168 12.43 -5.68 1.81
CA VAL A 168 13.19 -6.59 0.94
C VAL A 168 12.50 -6.78 -0.40
N PHE A 169 11.18 -7.05 -0.40
CA PHE A 169 10.43 -7.27 -1.63
C PHE A 169 10.40 -6.02 -2.52
N ALA A 170 10.31 -4.82 -1.92
CA ALA A 170 10.45 -3.56 -2.63
C ALA A 170 11.82 -3.42 -3.31
N LEU A 171 12.91 -3.74 -2.60
CA LEU A 171 14.26 -3.71 -3.17
C LEU A 171 14.42 -4.74 -4.31
N GLN A 172 13.88 -5.96 -4.16
CA GLN A 172 13.87 -7.01 -5.19
C GLN A 172 13.07 -6.61 -6.45
N LEU A 173 12.09 -5.73 -6.31
CA LEU A 173 11.31 -5.15 -7.42
C LEU A 173 11.94 -3.88 -8.02
N GLY A 174 13.10 -3.43 -7.51
CA GLY A 174 13.80 -2.23 -7.99
C GLY A 174 13.34 -0.91 -7.37
N PHE A 175 12.63 -0.94 -6.24
CA PHE A 175 12.25 0.25 -5.48
C PHE A 175 13.18 0.44 -4.28
N GLN A 176 13.86 1.58 -4.20
CA GLN A 176 14.75 1.92 -3.10
C GLN A 176 14.41 3.31 -2.54
N THR A 177 14.42 3.43 -1.21
CA THR A 177 14.23 4.68 -0.48
C THR A 177 15.12 4.66 0.76
N VAL A 178 15.37 5.83 1.35
CA VAL A 178 16.09 5.94 2.64
C VAL A 178 15.38 5.17 3.75
N LYS A 179 14.04 5.01 3.67
CA LYS A 179 13.27 4.16 4.59
C LYS A 179 13.57 2.67 4.40
N ILE A 180 13.59 2.19 3.16
CA ILE A 180 13.96 0.81 2.83
C ILE A 180 15.39 0.54 3.31
N ASP A 181 16.35 1.41 2.98
CA ASP A 181 17.75 1.27 3.44
C ASP A 181 17.86 1.26 4.97
N LYS A 182 17.05 2.06 5.67
CA LYS A 182 16.99 2.07 7.13
C LYS A 182 16.39 0.79 7.71
N ILE A 183 15.30 0.28 7.13
CA ILE A 183 14.67 -0.99 7.57
C ILE A 183 15.65 -2.16 7.35
N LEU A 184 16.38 -2.15 6.23
CA LEU A 184 17.36 -3.19 5.87
C LEU A 184 18.76 -2.97 6.48
N SER A 185 18.96 -1.93 7.30
CA SER A 185 20.27 -1.62 7.90
C SER A 185 20.71 -2.64 8.95
N ARG A 186 19.77 -3.40 9.52
CA ARG A 186 20.02 -4.51 10.45
C ARG A 186 19.04 -5.64 10.10
N SER A 187 19.50 -6.90 10.15
CA SER A 187 18.61 -8.04 9.98
C SER A 187 17.67 -8.17 11.17
N ILE A 188 16.38 -8.41 10.90
CA ILE A 188 15.37 -8.70 11.91
C ILE A 188 15.72 -9.94 12.74
N ASP A 189 16.41 -10.93 12.15
CA ASP A 189 16.91 -12.10 12.87
C ASP A 189 17.95 -11.74 13.93
N CYS A 190 18.81 -10.75 13.65
CA CYS A 190 19.77 -10.24 14.63
C CYS A 190 19.07 -9.54 15.80
N ASP A 191 18.00 -8.77 15.52
CA ASP A 191 17.18 -8.12 16.55
C ASP A 191 16.37 -9.14 17.36
N ILE A 192 15.90 -10.23 16.75
CA ILE A 192 15.22 -11.33 17.45
C ILE A 192 16.22 -12.10 18.33
N ALA A 193 17.39 -12.45 17.81
CA ALA A 193 18.44 -13.14 18.54
C ALA A 193 18.96 -12.31 19.74
N GLU A 194 19.21 -11.02 19.54
CA GLU A 194 19.62 -10.11 20.62
C GLU A 194 18.53 -10.02 21.71
N ARG A 195 17.27 -9.77 21.32
CA ARG A 195 16.14 -9.73 22.27
C ARG A 195 15.97 -11.05 23.01
N ALA A 196 16.21 -12.19 22.36
CA ALA A 196 16.11 -13.51 22.97
C ALA A 196 17.22 -13.75 24.01
N LEU A 197 18.46 -13.34 23.74
CA LEU A 197 19.56 -13.41 24.70
C LEU A 197 19.25 -12.55 25.95
N ASP A 198 18.85 -11.29 25.75
CA ASP A 198 18.57 -10.36 26.85
C ASP A 198 17.30 -10.73 27.64
N ALA A 199 16.33 -11.38 27.00
CA ALA A 199 15.14 -11.93 27.67
C ALA A 199 15.46 -13.22 28.45
N ALA A 200 16.36 -14.06 27.94
CA ALA A 200 16.79 -15.29 28.61
C ALA A 200 17.67 -14.99 29.84
N ARG A 201 18.54 -13.99 29.77
CA ARG A 201 19.36 -13.52 30.89
C ARG A 201 19.41 -11.99 30.92
N LYS A 202 18.92 -11.44 32.02
CA LYS A 202 18.86 -10.01 32.30
C LYS A 202 20.26 -9.34 32.21
N PRO A 203 20.45 -8.32 31.36
CA PRO A 203 21.74 -7.63 31.23
C PRO A 203 22.26 -6.99 32.53
N GLU A 204 21.40 -6.72 33.51
CA GLU A 204 21.80 -6.16 34.81
C GLU A 204 22.49 -7.17 35.73
N ALA A 205 22.46 -8.47 35.40
CA ALA A 205 23.00 -9.56 36.23
C ALA A 205 23.87 -10.57 35.47
N TYR A 206 23.91 -10.51 34.13
CA TYR A 206 24.65 -11.43 33.27
C TYR A 206 25.25 -10.68 32.08
N GLU A 207 26.53 -10.94 31.81
CA GLU A 207 27.24 -10.46 30.62
C GLU A 207 27.59 -11.64 29.71
N TYR A 208 27.68 -11.39 28.41
CA TYR A 208 28.05 -12.38 27.39
C TYR A 208 29.36 -11.97 26.72
N ASP A 209 30.46 -12.67 27.03
CA ASP A 209 31.82 -12.36 26.56
C ASP A 209 31.94 -12.10 25.05
N ASN A 210 31.11 -12.77 24.25
CA ASN A 210 31.00 -12.53 22.81
C ASN A 210 29.55 -12.56 22.33
N LYS A 211 28.72 -11.63 22.82
CA LYS A 211 27.32 -11.44 22.38
C LYS A 211 27.16 -11.41 20.84
N PRO A 212 28.02 -10.75 20.04
CA PRO A 212 27.90 -10.76 18.58
C PRO A 212 28.01 -12.17 17.97
N GLN A 213 28.94 -13.01 18.45
CA GLN A 213 29.07 -14.39 17.95
C GLN A 213 27.86 -15.25 18.32
N LEU A 214 27.28 -15.07 19.51
CA LEU A 214 26.05 -15.75 19.93
C LEU A 214 24.85 -15.34 19.06
N ILE A 215 24.73 -14.05 18.73
CA ILE A 215 23.72 -13.55 17.78
C ILE A 215 23.87 -14.26 16.42
N THR A 216 25.08 -14.30 15.85
CA THR A 216 25.34 -15.00 14.58
C THR A 216 25.00 -16.49 14.65
N GLN A 217 25.28 -17.18 15.77
CA GLN A 217 24.89 -18.58 15.96
C GLN A 217 23.37 -18.75 15.96
N MET A 218 22.61 -17.87 16.60
CA MET A 218 21.15 -17.90 16.60
C MET A 218 20.55 -17.60 15.22
N VAL A 219 21.09 -16.61 14.50
CA VAL A 219 20.70 -16.31 13.12
C VAL A 219 20.93 -17.53 12.21
N ASN A 220 22.07 -18.22 12.35
CA ASN A 220 22.34 -19.46 11.61
C ASN A 220 21.36 -20.59 11.96
N MET A 221 20.87 -20.67 13.21
CA MET A 221 19.80 -21.62 13.58
C MET A 221 18.46 -21.26 12.95
N PHE A 222 18.12 -19.97 12.83
CA PHE A 222 16.91 -19.53 12.15
C PHE A 222 16.98 -19.80 10.63
N ALA A 223 18.14 -19.52 10.01
CA ALA A 223 18.40 -19.75 8.59
C ALA A 223 18.35 -21.24 8.17
N ALA A 224 18.42 -22.18 9.12
CA ALA A 224 18.24 -23.61 8.86
C ALA A 224 16.76 -24.00 8.60
N ALA A 225 15.80 -23.12 8.92
CA ALA A 225 14.38 -23.37 8.69
C ALA A 225 14.06 -23.53 7.20
N GLN A 226 13.31 -24.58 6.87
CA GLN A 226 12.85 -24.84 5.50
C GLN A 226 11.39 -24.40 5.34
N PRO A 227 11.01 -23.81 4.19
CA PRO A 227 9.63 -23.45 3.92
C PRO A 227 8.76 -24.70 3.89
N VAL A 228 7.65 -24.69 4.63
CA VAL A 228 6.66 -25.78 4.55
C VAL A 228 6.01 -25.72 3.18
N SER A 229 6.16 -26.78 2.37
CA SER A 229 5.55 -26.87 1.05
C SER A 229 4.03 -26.76 1.15
N THR A 230 3.51 -25.57 0.86
CA THR A 230 2.08 -25.32 0.75
C THR A 230 1.63 -25.79 -0.63
N LYS A 231 0.89 -26.91 -0.66
CA LYS A 231 0.29 -27.42 -1.91
C LYS A 231 -0.52 -26.31 -2.60
N PRO A 232 -0.47 -26.18 -3.93
CA PRO A 232 -1.11 -25.08 -4.65
C PRO A 232 -2.62 -25.04 -4.34
N LEU A 233 -3.06 -23.86 -3.87
CA LEU A 233 -4.30 -23.68 -3.11
C LEU A 233 -5.61 -23.79 -3.93
N LEU A 234 -5.53 -24.23 -5.20
CA LEU A 234 -6.70 -24.51 -6.03
C LEU A 234 -7.55 -25.66 -5.46
N GLU A 235 -6.94 -26.62 -4.75
CA GLU A 235 -7.68 -27.73 -4.10
C GLU A 235 -8.44 -27.30 -2.82
N GLN A 236 -8.04 -26.21 -2.15
CA GLN A 236 -8.70 -25.74 -0.92
C GLN A 236 -9.93 -24.86 -1.17
N GLN A 237 -10.35 -24.67 -2.42
CA GLN A 237 -11.65 -24.06 -2.74
C GLN A 237 -12.86 -24.88 -2.22
N HIS A 238 -12.61 -26.11 -1.74
CA HIS A 238 -13.58 -26.96 -1.03
C HIS A 238 -13.52 -26.85 0.50
N ALA A 239 -12.76 -25.91 1.08
CA ALA A 239 -12.98 -25.49 2.46
C ALA A 239 -14.41 -24.93 2.58
N ALA A 240 -15.18 -25.43 3.55
CA ALA A 240 -16.64 -25.25 3.63
C ALA A 240 -17.08 -23.80 3.33
N GLU A 241 -18.05 -23.64 2.40
CA GLU A 241 -18.59 -22.34 2.03
C GLU A 241 -18.96 -21.54 3.28
N PRO A 242 -18.59 -20.24 3.38
CA PRO A 242 -18.87 -19.44 4.55
C PRO A 242 -20.38 -19.38 4.79
N ARG A 243 -20.80 -19.61 6.04
CA ARG A 243 -22.22 -19.65 6.45
C ARG A 243 -22.98 -18.33 6.20
N LEU A 244 -22.26 -17.25 5.92
CA LEU A 244 -22.79 -15.92 5.65
C LEU A 244 -22.20 -15.41 4.32
N PRO A 245 -22.98 -14.68 3.49
CA PRO A 245 -22.45 -14.01 2.31
C PRO A 245 -21.36 -12.99 2.68
N PRO A 246 -20.31 -12.84 1.86
CA PRO A 246 -19.19 -11.94 2.16
C PRO A 246 -19.60 -10.47 2.05
N THR A 247 -18.92 -9.62 2.82
CA THR A 247 -19.03 -8.16 2.71
C THR A 247 -18.56 -7.70 1.34
N ARG A 248 -19.45 -7.04 0.58
CA ARG A 248 -19.27 -6.79 -0.86
C ARG A 248 -18.59 -5.47 -1.23
N TYR A 249 -18.16 -4.70 -0.24
CA TYR A 249 -17.51 -3.39 -0.42
C TYR A 249 -16.81 -2.99 0.87
N GLY A 250 -15.83 -2.11 0.79
CA GLY A 250 -15.06 -1.65 1.94
C GLY A 250 -14.18 -2.73 2.54
N LEU A 251 -14.12 -2.78 3.87
CA LEU A 251 -13.25 -3.68 4.60
C LEU A 251 -13.79 -5.12 4.53
N PRO A 252 -12.93 -6.12 4.23
CA PRO A 252 -13.33 -7.52 4.34
C PRO A 252 -13.49 -7.91 5.81
N GLU A 253 -14.25 -8.97 6.07
CA GLU A 253 -14.22 -9.63 7.38
C GLU A 253 -12.86 -10.31 7.59
N ALA A 254 -12.34 -10.30 8.81
CA ALA A 254 -10.99 -10.80 9.10
C ALA A 254 -10.79 -12.28 8.71
N THR A 255 -11.85 -13.10 8.83
CA THR A 255 -11.84 -14.51 8.41
C THR A 255 -11.81 -14.68 6.89
N ASP A 256 -12.53 -13.83 6.16
CA ASP A 256 -12.52 -13.81 4.70
C ASP A 256 -11.16 -13.32 4.19
N HIS A 257 -10.63 -12.25 4.78
CA HIS A 257 -9.30 -11.72 4.46
C HIS A 257 -8.20 -12.75 4.69
N THR A 258 -8.21 -13.42 5.85
CA THR A 258 -7.23 -14.46 6.20
C THR A 258 -7.24 -15.62 5.20
N ARG A 259 -8.43 -16.06 4.75
CA ARG A 259 -8.57 -17.11 3.73
C ARG A 259 -8.03 -16.64 2.38
N ASP A 260 -8.47 -15.47 1.93
CA ASP A 260 -8.21 -14.98 0.57
C ASP A 260 -6.78 -14.49 0.38
N LYS A 261 -6.07 -14.13 1.47
CA LYS A 261 -4.69 -13.60 1.47
C LYS A 261 -3.74 -14.40 0.57
N SER A 262 -3.80 -15.72 0.64
CA SER A 262 -2.97 -16.66 -0.16
C SER A 262 -3.25 -16.64 -1.68
N LEU A 263 -4.32 -15.96 -2.11
CA LEU A 263 -4.73 -15.81 -3.51
C LEU A 263 -4.53 -14.38 -4.03
N LEU A 264 -4.18 -13.41 -3.18
CA LEU A 264 -3.98 -11.99 -3.54
C LEU A 264 -2.57 -11.75 -4.14
N PHE A 265 -2.30 -12.43 -5.26
CA PHE A 265 -1.11 -12.33 -6.08
C PHE A 265 -1.53 -12.16 -7.55
N LEU A 266 -0.72 -11.44 -8.35
CA LEU A 266 -1.09 -11.09 -9.75
C LEU A 266 -1.50 -12.31 -10.60
N PRO A 267 -0.75 -13.44 -10.61
CA PRO A 267 -1.11 -14.59 -11.45
C PRO A 267 -2.43 -15.24 -11.03
N GLN A 268 -2.66 -15.44 -9.74
CA GLN A 268 -3.87 -16.06 -9.18
C GLN A 268 -5.11 -15.20 -9.43
N MET A 269 -5.01 -13.88 -9.19
CA MET A 269 -6.13 -12.97 -9.44
C MET A 269 -6.47 -12.88 -10.93
N LYS A 270 -5.46 -12.86 -11.81
CA LYS A 270 -5.65 -12.92 -13.27
C LYS A 270 -6.32 -14.23 -13.69
N ALA A 271 -5.80 -15.37 -13.26
CA ALA A 271 -6.37 -16.69 -13.58
C ALA A 271 -7.83 -16.81 -13.12
N ALA A 272 -8.16 -16.31 -11.93
CA ALA A 272 -9.53 -16.31 -11.42
C ALA A 272 -10.48 -15.36 -12.16
N SER A 273 -9.97 -14.24 -12.70
CA SER A 273 -10.79 -13.29 -13.48
C SER A 273 -11.28 -13.85 -14.83
N ALA A 274 -10.60 -14.87 -15.37
CA ALA A 274 -11.05 -15.65 -16.52
C ALA A 274 -12.10 -16.73 -16.17
N GLY A 275 -12.57 -16.78 -14.92
CA GLY A 275 -13.37 -17.88 -14.37
C GLY A 275 -14.80 -17.99 -14.89
N SER A 276 -15.39 -19.17 -14.62
CA SER A 276 -16.80 -19.48 -14.93
C SER A 276 -17.79 -18.85 -13.95
N VAL A 277 -19.07 -18.80 -14.34
CA VAL A 277 -20.18 -18.27 -13.51
C VAL A 277 -20.33 -19.06 -12.21
N MET A 278 -20.02 -18.42 -11.08
CA MET A 278 -20.16 -18.94 -9.72
C MET A 278 -21.61 -18.95 -9.24
N ASN A 279 -21.93 -19.80 -8.25
CA ASN A 279 -23.27 -19.84 -7.66
C ASN A 279 -23.55 -18.57 -6.84
N HIS A 280 -22.61 -18.20 -5.98
CA HIS A 280 -22.63 -16.99 -5.15
C HIS A 280 -21.31 -16.23 -5.30
N VAL A 281 -21.34 -14.90 -5.07
CA VAL A 281 -20.15 -14.05 -5.01
C VAL A 281 -19.27 -14.48 -3.82
N SER A 282 -18.00 -14.81 -4.08
CA SER A 282 -16.99 -15.07 -3.04
C SER A 282 -16.30 -13.78 -2.58
N SER A 283 -15.73 -13.78 -1.37
CA SER A 283 -14.95 -12.64 -0.86
C SER A 283 -13.73 -12.35 -1.73
N PHE A 284 -13.09 -13.39 -2.28
CA PHE A 284 -11.97 -13.24 -3.21
C PHE A 284 -12.38 -12.54 -4.51
N PHE A 285 -13.58 -12.84 -5.04
CA PHE A 285 -14.14 -12.08 -6.16
C PHE A 285 -14.39 -10.62 -5.80
N VAL A 286 -14.88 -10.32 -4.59
CA VAL A 286 -15.00 -8.93 -4.10
C VAL A 286 -13.63 -8.24 -4.09
N ARG A 287 -12.59 -8.87 -3.54
CA ARG A 287 -11.24 -8.27 -3.49
C ARG A 287 -10.64 -8.07 -4.89
N THR A 288 -10.84 -9.02 -5.81
CA THR A 288 -10.47 -8.89 -7.23
C THR A 288 -11.22 -7.75 -7.91
N SER A 289 -12.53 -7.58 -7.64
CA SER A 289 -13.31 -6.46 -8.13
C SER A 289 -12.80 -5.11 -7.61
N VAL A 290 -12.40 -5.02 -6.34
CA VAL A 290 -11.79 -3.80 -5.77
C VAL A 290 -10.44 -3.50 -6.41
N TYR A 291 -9.62 -4.52 -6.69
CA TYR A 291 -8.38 -4.33 -7.44
C TYR A 291 -8.66 -3.77 -8.85
N LEU A 292 -9.53 -4.42 -9.64
CA LEU A 292 -9.83 -3.98 -11.01
C LEU A 292 -10.41 -2.56 -11.07
N ALA A 293 -11.30 -2.20 -10.13
CA ALA A 293 -11.93 -0.89 -10.09
C ALA A 293 -10.98 0.28 -9.83
N PHE A 294 -9.80 0.05 -9.24
CA PHE A 294 -8.84 1.10 -8.87
C PHE A 294 -7.47 0.97 -9.57
N PHE A 295 -7.10 -0.22 -10.06
CA PHE A 295 -5.82 -0.49 -10.73
C PHE A 295 -5.98 -0.86 -12.21
N GLY A 296 -7.21 -0.95 -12.72
CA GLY A 296 -7.53 -1.40 -14.07
C GLY A 296 -7.22 -2.88 -14.30
N ASP A 297 -7.27 -3.30 -15.56
CA ASP A 297 -7.05 -4.69 -15.95
C ASP A 297 -5.67 -5.22 -15.56
N PHE A 298 -5.61 -6.54 -15.34
CA PHE A 298 -4.36 -7.23 -15.09
C PHE A 298 -3.38 -7.01 -16.25
N PRO A 299 -2.11 -6.71 -15.96
CA PRO A 299 -1.11 -6.57 -17.00
C PRO A 299 -0.99 -7.85 -17.83
N GLU A 300 -0.51 -7.70 -19.06
CA GLU A 300 -0.09 -8.85 -19.85
C GLU A 300 1.01 -9.60 -19.08
N LEU A 301 0.74 -10.88 -18.91
CA LEU A 301 1.58 -11.87 -18.26
C LEU A 301 1.48 -13.06 -19.20
N PRO A 302 2.61 -13.69 -19.59
CA PRO A 302 2.58 -14.92 -20.38
C PRO A 302 1.88 -16.03 -19.58
N GLU A 303 1.65 -17.17 -20.23
CA GLU A 303 1.09 -18.36 -19.57
C GLU A 303 2.14 -18.99 -18.64
N LEU A 304 2.25 -18.41 -17.44
CA LEU A 304 3.19 -18.81 -16.42
C LEU A 304 2.66 -20.03 -15.65
N ARG A 305 3.57 -20.94 -15.26
CA ARG A 305 3.30 -21.98 -14.26
C ARG A 305 3.95 -21.61 -12.93
N MET A 306 3.33 -22.06 -11.84
CA MET A 306 3.98 -22.07 -10.52
C MET A 306 5.34 -22.76 -10.64
N PRO A 307 6.45 -22.17 -10.15
CA PRO A 307 7.69 -22.90 -9.92
C PRO A 307 7.43 -24.05 -8.93
N GLU A 308 8.04 -25.22 -9.16
CA GLU A 308 7.91 -26.35 -8.22
C GLU A 308 8.80 -26.20 -6.98
N GLU A 309 9.88 -25.40 -7.08
CA GLU A 309 10.77 -25.10 -5.96
C GLU A 309 10.51 -23.70 -5.38
N PRO A 310 10.43 -23.56 -4.05
CA PRO A 310 10.35 -22.26 -3.39
C PRO A 310 11.68 -21.51 -3.50
N VAL A 311 11.60 -20.24 -3.92
CA VAL A 311 12.75 -19.33 -3.95
C VAL A 311 12.68 -18.46 -2.70
N LEU A 312 13.51 -18.79 -1.71
CA LEU A 312 13.65 -17.97 -0.51
C LEU A 312 14.10 -16.55 -0.86
N ILE A 313 13.52 -15.56 -0.17
CA ILE A 313 13.88 -14.16 -0.35
C ILE A 313 15.33 -13.97 0.13
N ALA A 314 16.23 -13.58 -0.78
CA ALA A 314 17.68 -13.68 -0.60
C ALA A 314 18.32 -12.72 0.44
N ALA A 315 17.53 -11.97 1.20
CA ALA A 315 18.03 -10.95 2.14
C ALA A 315 18.63 -11.51 3.45
N HIS A 316 18.25 -12.73 3.86
CA HIS A 316 18.76 -13.31 5.11
C HIS A 316 20.25 -13.71 5.03
N THR A 317 20.87 -13.74 3.84
CA THR A 317 22.24 -14.26 3.65
C THR A 317 23.20 -13.42 2.81
N LYS A 318 22.75 -12.35 2.11
CA LYS A 318 23.61 -11.54 1.23
C LYS A 318 23.81 -10.08 1.68
N ARG A 319 24.41 -9.88 2.87
CA ARG A 319 25.19 -8.66 3.19
C ARG A 319 26.19 -8.79 4.35
N ILE A 320 26.88 -9.93 4.45
CA ILE A 320 28.14 -10.04 5.22
C ILE A 320 29.28 -10.38 4.26
N GLY A 321 29.61 -9.41 3.40
CA GLY A 321 30.89 -9.41 2.69
C GLY A 321 31.93 -8.78 3.62
N ASN A 322 32.49 -9.58 4.52
CA ASN A 322 33.71 -9.20 5.22
C ASN A 322 34.88 -9.67 4.35
N ASP A 323 35.55 -8.73 3.69
CA ASP A 323 36.85 -8.97 3.06
C ASP A 323 37.85 -9.37 4.15
N HIS A 324 38.25 -10.64 4.20
CA HIS A 324 39.49 -11.09 4.84
C HIS A 324 40.02 -12.31 4.09
N ASP A 325 41.17 -12.13 3.45
CA ASP A 325 41.94 -13.20 2.80
C ASP A 325 42.31 -14.31 3.79
N MET A 326 42.14 -15.56 3.37
CA MET A 326 42.95 -16.69 3.84
C MET A 326 43.08 -17.72 2.70
N ASP A 327 44.19 -17.62 1.98
CA ASP A 327 44.69 -18.62 1.02
C ASP A 327 44.83 -20.01 1.66
N LEU A 328 44.36 -21.05 0.97
CA LEU A 328 44.93 -22.41 1.02
C LEU A 328 44.72 -23.13 -0.33
N CYS A 329 45.75 -23.82 -0.79
CA CYS A 329 45.93 -24.24 -2.20
C CYS A 329 45.54 -25.71 -2.52
N ASP A 330 45.53 -26.01 -3.83
CA ASP A 330 45.71 -27.33 -4.48
C ASP A 330 44.64 -28.42 -4.27
N GLU A 331 44.41 -29.40 -5.17
CA GLU A 331 44.92 -29.75 -6.52
C GLU A 331 43.78 -30.54 -7.23
N SER A 332 43.41 -30.38 -8.51
CA SER A 332 43.99 -31.11 -9.66
C SER A 332 42.94 -31.26 -10.80
N LEU A 333 43.38 -31.36 -12.06
CA LEU A 333 42.56 -31.64 -13.27
C LEU A 333 42.81 -33.09 -13.76
N PRO A 334 41.90 -33.71 -14.56
CA PRO A 334 42.09 -33.69 -16.03
C PRO A 334 40.78 -33.76 -16.86
N THR A 335 40.67 -33.60 -18.20
CA THR A 335 41.42 -32.96 -19.31
C THR A 335 40.73 -33.38 -20.64
N SER A 336 40.20 -32.41 -21.42
CA SER A 336 40.01 -32.47 -22.91
C SER A 336 38.99 -33.45 -23.54
N PRO A 337 38.66 -33.35 -24.87
CA PRO A 337 39.18 -32.43 -25.91
C PRO A 337 38.13 -31.64 -26.75
N ILE A 338 38.66 -30.61 -27.43
CA ILE A 338 38.03 -29.82 -28.52
C ILE A 338 38.25 -30.52 -29.88
N PRO A 339 37.40 -30.27 -30.90
CA PRO A 339 37.89 -30.12 -32.28
C PRO A 339 37.58 -28.76 -32.91
N VAL A 340 38.61 -28.16 -33.52
CA VAL A 340 38.56 -26.91 -34.30
C VAL A 340 38.26 -27.20 -35.78
N ARG A 341 37.53 -26.32 -36.47
CA ARG A 341 37.63 -26.15 -37.94
C ARG A 341 37.72 -24.67 -38.34
N LYS A 342 38.46 -24.40 -39.42
CA LYS A 342 38.83 -23.07 -39.97
C LYS A 342 38.17 -22.82 -41.33
N GLY A 343 37.88 -21.54 -41.64
CA GLY A 343 37.57 -20.99 -42.98
C GLY A 343 36.20 -21.38 -43.56
N GLN A 344 35.57 -20.69 -44.52
CA GLN A 344 35.79 -19.44 -45.28
C GLN A 344 34.45 -19.11 -46.04
N ASP A 345 34.08 -17.93 -46.55
CA ASP A 345 34.71 -16.59 -46.71
C ASP A 345 33.62 -15.48 -46.84
N SER A 346 34.04 -14.22 -47.00
CA SER A 346 33.40 -13.08 -47.72
C SER A 346 31.87 -12.91 -47.81
N SER A 347 31.37 -11.79 -47.28
CA SER A 347 30.93 -10.63 -48.12
C SER A 347 30.29 -9.49 -47.29
N ARG A 348 30.62 -8.24 -47.63
CA ARG A 348 30.06 -7.00 -47.05
C ARG A 348 29.45 -6.17 -48.18
N PRO A 349 28.33 -5.48 -47.91
CA PRO A 349 28.23 -4.09 -48.37
C PRO A 349 27.93 -3.15 -47.22
N GLN A 350 28.46 -1.93 -47.33
CA GLN A 350 28.07 -0.80 -46.50
C GLN A 350 26.71 -0.26 -46.98
N SER A 351 25.90 0.31 -46.09
CA SER A 351 24.80 1.19 -46.50
C SER A 351 24.76 2.44 -45.62
N ALA A 352 24.21 3.51 -46.18
CA ALA A 352 24.53 4.88 -45.79
C ALA A 352 23.75 5.40 -44.58
N ARG A 353 24.41 6.32 -43.88
CA ARG A 353 23.85 7.26 -42.90
C ARG A 353 22.95 8.27 -43.61
N MET A 354 21.69 8.41 -43.19
CA MET A 354 20.86 9.59 -43.44
C MET A 354 20.08 9.97 -42.17
N GLN A 355 20.00 11.28 -41.89
CA GLN A 355 19.17 11.87 -40.84
C GLN A 355 17.84 12.38 -41.44
N PRO A 356 16.80 12.61 -40.62
CA PRO A 356 15.48 13.02 -41.11
C PRO A 356 15.46 14.51 -41.50
N HIS A 357 14.64 14.84 -42.51
CA HIS A 357 14.25 16.21 -42.85
C HIS A 357 12.75 16.43 -42.62
N GLU A 358 12.40 17.69 -42.35
CA GLU A 358 11.10 18.13 -41.88
C GLU A 358 10.03 18.09 -42.98
N ALA A 359 8.79 17.75 -42.59
CA ALA A 359 7.64 17.85 -43.47
C ALA A 359 7.07 19.28 -43.44
N GLN A 360 7.08 19.96 -44.58
CA GLN A 360 6.42 21.25 -44.76
C GLN A 360 4.97 21.05 -45.21
N ASN A 361 4.04 21.79 -44.60
CA ASN A 361 2.64 21.84 -45.01
C ASN A 361 2.51 22.48 -46.39
N PHE A 362 1.58 21.97 -47.22
CA PHE A 362 1.20 22.60 -48.48
C PHE A 362 -0.32 22.72 -48.58
N GLU A 363 -0.82 23.96 -48.51
CA GLU A 363 -2.23 24.28 -48.74
C GLU A 363 -2.53 24.26 -50.24
N PHE A 364 -3.69 23.71 -50.63
CA PHE A 364 -4.21 23.85 -52.00
C PHE A 364 -5.34 24.87 -52.02
N GLY A 365 -5.10 26.00 -52.69
CA GLY A 365 -6.04 27.09 -52.84
C GLY A 365 -7.21 26.78 -53.77
N SER A 366 -8.39 27.25 -53.39
CA SER A 366 -9.60 27.24 -54.22
C SER A 366 -9.52 28.25 -55.36
N GLY A 367 -9.82 27.81 -56.59
CA GLY A 367 -10.13 28.73 -57.67
C GLY A 367 -10.04 28.12 -59.06
N PHE A 368 -11.17 27.75 -59.66
CA PHE A 368 -11.29 27.69 -61.12
C PHE A 368 -12.60 28.31 -61.57
N VAL A 369 -12.49 29.44 -62.26
CA VAL A 369 -13.60 30.17 -62.87
C VAL A 369 -13.92 29.52 -64.21
N GLY A 370 -15.21 29.38 -64.52
CA GLY A 370 -15.64 28.82 -65.81
C GLY A 370 -15.44 29.83 -66.95
N GLU A 371 -14.98 29.35 -68.10
CA GLU A 371 -14.89 30.13 -69.33
C GLU A 371 -15.70 29.43 -70.43
N HIS A 372 -16.65 30.16 -71.01
CA HIS A 372 -17.47 29.69 -72.12
C HIS A 372 -16.66 29.69 -73.42
N ILE A 373 -16.74 28.61 -74.20
CA ILE A 373 -16.26 28.60 -75.58
C ILE A 373 -17.46 28.30 -76.50
N GLU A 374 -17.92 29.33 -77.21
CA GLU A 374 -18.82 29.17 -78.36
C GLU A 374 -18.06 28.55 -79.54
N LEU A 375 -18.68 27.59 -80.23
CA LEU A 375 -18.23 27.13 -81.54
C LEU A 375 -19.41 27.07 -82.52
N SER A 376 -19.32 27.89 -83.56
CA SER A 376 -20.23 27.90 -84.70
C SER A 376 -20.05 26.66 -85.59
N PRO A 377 -21.08 26.22 -86.35
CA PRO A 377 -21.05 24.94 -87.06
C PRO A 377 -20.39 25.03 -88.45
N PRO A 378 -19.53 24.06 -88.83
CA PRO A 378 -19.18 23.82 -90.22
C PRO A 378 -20.20 22.88 -90.90
N SER A 379 -20.44 23.12 -92.19
CA SER A 379 -21.43 22.38 -92.98
C SER A 379 -20.97 20.98 -93.41
N VAL A 380 -21.93 20.09 -93.62
CA VAL A 380 -21.75 18.68 -93.99
C VAL A 380 -21.16 18.49 -95.40
N THR A 381 -20.12 17.65 -95.53
CA THR A 381 -19.83 16.91 -96.77
C THR A 381 -19.55 15.42 -96.51
N ARG A 382 -20.55 14.61 -96.88
CA ARG A 382 -20.59 13.17 -97.19
C ARG A 382 -19.38 12.25 -96.88
N ALA A 383 -19.73 11.20 -96.13
CA ALA A 383 -19.45 9.77 -96.35
C ALA A 383 -18.00 9.24 -96.28
N ASP A 384 -17.74 8.45 -95.23
CA ASP A 384 -17.10 7.13 -95.38
C ASP A 384 -17.56 6.16 -94.27
N GLU A 385 -17.67 4.86 -94.57
CA GLU A 385 -18.32 3.85 -93.72
C GLU A 385 -17.29 3.04 -92.88
N SER A 386 -16.79 3.59 -91.77
CA SER A 386 -15.87 2.85 -90.87
C SER A 386 -15.82 3.30 -89.40
N GLN A 387 -16.89 3.90 -88.86
CA GLN A 387 -16.85 4.62 -87.57
C GLN A 387 -17.59 4.07 -86.31
N PRO A 388 -18.15 2.83 -86.24
CA PRO A 388 -18.90 2.42 -85.04
C PRO A 388 -18.05 2.19 -83.77
N SER A 389 -16.75 1.87 -83.90
CA SER A 389 -15.90 1.54 -82.72
C SER A 389 -15.58 2.76 -81.86
N MET A 390 -15.04 3.83 -82.47
CA MET A 390 -14.58 5.03 -81.77
C MET A 390 -15.72 5.75 -81.02
N SER A 391 -16.91 5.83 -81.63
CA SER A 391 -18.09 6.46 -80.99
C SER A 391 -18.52 5.71 -79.72
N THR A 392 -18.45 4.38 -79.75
CA THR A 392 -18.84 3.52 -78.62
C THR A 392 -17.82 3.61 -77.47
N GLU A 393 -16.53 3.67 -77.76
CA GLU A 393 -15.47 3.87 -76.76
C GLU A 393 -15.55 5.25 -76.10
N LEU A 394 -15.82 6.30 -76.87
CA LEU A 394 -15.94 7.67 -76.35
C LEU A 394 -17.19 7.82 -75.46
N ALA A 395 -18.31 7.19 -75.82
CA ALA A 395 -19.50 7.10 -74.98
C ALA A 395 -19.23 6.34 -73.66
N LYS A 396 -18.44 5.26 -73.69
CA LYS A 396 -18.03 4.51 -72.50
C LYS A 396 -17.15 5.36 -71.58
N ALA A 397 -16.15 6.05 -72.11
CA ALA A 397 -15.27 6.93 -71.35
C ALA A 397 -16.03 8.09 -70.68
N LEU A 398 -17.03 8.67 -71.35
CA LEU A 398 -17.92 9.68 -70.76
C LEU A 398 -18.78 9.11 -69.62
N GLY A 399 -19.25 7.86 -69.74
CA GLY A 399 -19.95 7.15 -68.67
C GLY A 399 -19.07 6.94 -67.43
N GLU A 400 -17.83 6.49 -67.63
CA GLU A 400 -16.84 6.31 -66.56
C GLU A 400 -16.48 7.64 -65.89
N LEU A 401 -16.28 8.72 -66.66
CA LEU A 401 -16.02 10.06 -66.14
C LEU A 401 -17.17 10.59 -65.28
N ASN A 402 -18.43 10.32 -65.67
CA ASN A 402 -19.60 10.69 -64.88
C ASN A 402 -19.70 9.86 -63.59
N GLY A 403 -19.44 8.56 -63.63
CA GLY A 403 -19.41 7.71 -62.43
C GLY A 403 -18.31 8.13 -61.43
N LEU A 404 -17.15 8.59 -61.94
CA LEU A 404 -16.09 9.21 -61.15
C LEU A 404 -16.54 10.53 -60.51
N ARG A 405 -17.17 11.42 -61.30
CA ARG A 405 -17.74 12.70 -60.82
C ARG A 405 -18.73 12.50 -59.67
N ASP A 406 -19.65 11.56 -59.82
CA ASP A 406 -20.64 11.22 -58.78
C ASP A 406 -19.99 10.61 -57.54
N THR A 407 -18.87 9.90 -57.70
CA THR A 407 -18.10 9.35 -56.57
C THR A 407 -17.38 10.46 -55.81
N VAL A 408 -16.73 11.40 -56.51
CA VAL A 408 -16.12 12.58 -55.89
C VAL A 408 -17.16 13.41 -55.13
N ALA A 409 -18.35 13.61 -55.70
CA ALA A 409 -19.45 14.30 -55.02
C ALA A 409 -19.89 13.59 -53.73
N ARG A 410 -19.98 12.25 -53.73
CA ARG A 410 -20.30 11.46 -52.53
C ARG A 410 -19.20 11.53 -51.46
N GLU A 411 -17.93 11.46 -51.83
CA GLU A 411 -16.83 11.57 -50.88
C GLU A 411 -16.69 12.98 -50.31
N GLN A 412 -16.99 14.03 -51.09
CA GLN A 412 -17.02 15.41 -50.60
C GLN A 412 -18.07 15.59 -49.49
N VAL A 413 -19.29 15.07 -49.69
CA VAL A 413 -20.34 15.11 -48.65
C VAL A 413 -19.92 14.39 -47.36
N LYS A 414 -19.23 13.24 -47.46
CA LYS A 414 -18.70 12.55 -46.28
C LYS A 414 -17.62 13.38 -45.56
N LEU A 415 -16.75 14.03 -46.33
CA LEU A 415 -15.65 14.85 -45.79
C LEU A 415 -16.19 16.09 -45.06
N ASP A 416 -17.28 16.70 -45.56
CA ASP A 416 -17.94 17.82 -44.91
C ASP A 416 -18.69 17.38 -43.63
N VAL A 417 -19.30 16.18 -43.60
CA VAL A 417 -19.86 15.59 -42.37
C VAL A 417 -18.77 15.35 -41.32
N ILE A 418 -17.62 14.81 -41.71
CA ILE A 418 -16.49 14.57 -40.80
C ILE A 418 -15.94 15.89 -40.24
N LYS A 419 -15.81 16.94 -41.06
CA LYS A 419 -15.38 18.27 -40.60
C LYS A 419 -16.31 18.82 -39.52
N ASN A 420 -17.62 18.81 -39.77
CA ASN A 420 -18.60 19.30 -38.80
C ASN A 420 -18.52 18.53 -37.47
N GLN A 421 -18.34 17.20 -37.52
CA GLN A 421 -18.19 16.40 -36.30
C GLN A 421 -16.88 16.69 -35.55
N VAL A 422 -15.77 16.95 -36.25
CA VAL A 422 -14.51 17.39 -35.64
C VAL A 422 -14.66 18.76 -34.98
N GLU A 423 -15.39 19.69 -35.58
CA GLU A 423 -15.69 21.02 -34.99
C GLU A 423 -16.56 20.90 -33.73
N GLU A 424 -17.58 20.03 -33.73
CA GLU A 424 -18.40 19.73 -32.55
C GLU A 424 -17.56 19.09 -31.42
N GLU A 425 -16.73 18.09 -31.73
CA GLU A 425 -15.86 17.42 -30.74
C GLU A 425 -14.81 18.39 -30.18
N GLN A 426 -14.27 19.30 -30.99
CA GLN A 426 -13.34 20.33 -30.55
C GLN A 426 -14.01 21.34 -29.60
N ALA A 427 -15.24 21.77 -29.88
CA ALA A 427 -16.00 22.65 -28.98
C ALA A 427 -16.30 21.97 -27.63
N VAL A 428 -16.63 20.67 -27.63
CA VAL A 428 -16.80 19.88 -26.40
C VAL A 428 -15.48 19.74 -25.62
N LEU A 429 -14.35 19.57 -26.32
CA LEU A 429 -13.04 19.49 -25.68
C LEU A 429 -12.65 20.81 -25.00
N ASP A 430 -12.92 21.95 -25.64
CA ASP A 430 -12.58 23.26 -25.08
C ASP A 430 -13.49 23.65 -23.90
N ALA A 431 -14.78 23.29 -23.93
CA ALA A 431 -15.65 23.39 -22.76
C ALA A 431 -15.12 22.56 -21.57
N LYS A 432 -14.66 21.32 -21.80
CA LYS A 432 -14.04 20.48 -20.76
C LYS A 432 -12.73 21.06 -20.21
N LYS A 433 -11.91 21.73 -21.04
CA LYS A 433 -10.71 22.45 -20.55
C LYS A 433 -11.09 23.59 -19.61
N GLN A 434 -12.16 24.33 -19.93
CA GLN A 434 -12.65 25.42 -19.08
C GLN A 434 -13.19 24.90 -17.73
N ASP A 435 -13.98 23.82 -17.74
CA ASP A 435 -14.45 23.15 -16.51
C ASP A 435 -13.27 22.66 -15.65
N MET A 436 -12.24 22.09 -16.28
CA MET A 436 -11.03 21.64 -15.59
C MET A 436 -10.26 22.81 -14.95
N GLN A 437 -10.16 23.96 -15.62
CA GLN A 437 -9.54 25.16 -15.02
C GLN A 437 -10.31 25.64 -13.78
N ILE A 438 -11.65 25.66 -13.83
CA ILE A 438 -12.49 26.01 -12.69
C ILE A 438 -12.29 25.05 -11.50
N LEU A 439 -11.95 23.78 -11.75
CA LEU A 439 -11.63 22.81 -10.70
C LEU A 439 -10.23 23.06 -10.09
N ILE A 440 -9.24 23.43 -10.90
CA ILE A 440 -7.89 23.79 -10.43
C ILE A 440 -7.96 25.02 -9.51
N ASP A 441 -8.63 26.08 -9.93
CA ASP A 441 -8.77 27.31 -9.14
C ASP A 441 -9.46 27.06 -7.76
N LYS A 442 -10.39 26.08 -7.72
CA LYS A 442 -11.03 25.62 -6.49
C LYS A 442 -10.09 24.77 -5.62
N GLU A 443 -9.24 23.95 -6.21
CA GLU A 443 -8.24 23.17 -5.49
C GLU A 443 -7.21 24.09 -4.80
N ASP A 444 -6.71 25.11 -5.49
CA ASP A 444 -5.81 26.12 -4.92
C ASP A 444 -6.46 26.91 -3.76
N THR A 445 -7.75 27.23 -3.92
CA THR A 445 -8.54 27.88 -2.86
C THR A 445 -8.68 26.97 -1.63
N LEU A 446 -9.00 25.69 -1.81
CA LEU A 446 -9.11 24.71 -0.73
C LEU A 446 -7.77 24.42 -0.07
N SER A 447 -6.69 24.31 -0.85
CA SER A 447 -5.32 24.12 -0.37
C SER A 447 -4.89 25.27 0.55
N SER A 448 -5.21 26.51 0.16
CA SER A 448 -4.99 27.71 0.98
C SER A 448 -5.77 27.68 2.30
N GLN A 449 -7.05 27.24 2.28
CA GLN A 449 -7.87 27.10 3.50
C GLN A 449 -7.33 26.02 4.44
N VAL A 450 -6.92 24.86 3.90
CA VAL A 450 -6.31 23.77 4.68
C VAL A 450 -5.00 24.23 5.33
N GLN A 451 -4.18 25.02 4.63
CA GLN A 451 -2.96 25.59 5.21
C GLN A 451 -3.26 26.56 6.36
N GLN A 452 -4.29 27.41 6.24
CA GLN A 452 -4.70 28.31 7.34
C GLN A 452 -5.23 27.54 8.55
N LEU A 453 -6.02 26.49 8.34
CA LEU A 453 -6.50 25.62 9.41
C LEU A 453 -5.34 24.92 10.14
N GLY A 454 -4.34 24.39 9.42
CA GLY A 454 -3.15 23.81 10.02
C GLY A 454 -2.35 24.80 10.89
N LEU A 455 -2.24 26.07 10.46
CA LEU A 455 -1.62 27.14 11.25
C LEU A 455 -2.46 27.59 12.47
N TYR A 456 -3.77 27.33 12.47
CA TYR A 456 -4.63 27.55 13.62
C TYR A 456 -4.51 26.38 14.62
N GLU A 457 -4.59 25.14 14.14
CA GLU A 457 -4.41 23.93 14.96
C GLU A 457 -3.04 23.90 15.65
N GLN A 458 -1.96 24.23 14.94
CA GLN A 458 -0.62 24.27 15.54
C GLN A 458 -0.53 25.27 16.69
N ARG A 459 -1.11 26.48 16.54
CA ARG A 459 -1.14 27.48 17.62
C ARG A 459 -1.91 26.99 18.85
N GLN A 460 -3.00 26.25 18.65
CA GLN A 460 -3.75 25.64 19.76
C GLN A 460 -2.97 24.50 20.44
N ILE A 461 -2.19 23.72 19.69
CA ILE A 461 -1.27 22.72 20.24
C ILE A 461 -0.18 23.39 21.09
N ASP A 462 0.49 24.42 20.56
CA ASP A 462 1.55 25.15 21.26
C ASP A 462 1.05 25.79 22.57
N GLU A 463 -0.19 26.32 22.54
CA GLU A 463 -0.86 26.88 23.72
C GLU A 463 -1.20 25.82 24.77
N MET A 464 -1.72 24.65 24.36
CA MET A 464 -1.94 23.51 25.27
C MET A 464 -0.63 22.95 25.83
N GLU A 465 0.45 22.86 25.05
CA GLU A 465 1.75 22.42 25.56
C GLU A 465 2.31 23.38 26.62
N LYS A 466 2.11 24.69 26.44
CA LYS A 466 2.47 25.70 27.44
C LYS A 466 1.67 25.54 28.73
N GLN A 467 0.34 25.35 28.64
CA GLN A 467 -0.50 25.08 29.80
C GLN A 467 -0.11 23.78 30.50
N SER A 468 0.17 22.71 29.75
CA SER A 468 0.61 21.43 30.30
C SER A 468 1.93 21.53 31.08
N LYS A 469 2.90 22.33 30.60
CA LYS A 469 4.15 22.60 31.33
C LYS A 469 3.88 23.33 32.64
N GLN A 470 3.02 24.35 32.62
CA GLN A 470 2.66 25.12 33.82
C GLN A 470 1.91 24.26 34.86
N CYS A 471 1.03 23.34 34.43
CA CYS A 471 0.41 22.36 35.32
C CYS A 471 1.43 21.42 35.96
N GLU A 472 2.43 20.94 35.21
CA GLU A 472 3.47 20.05 35.72
C GLU A 472 4.40 20.75 36.72
N GLU A 473 4.81 21.99 36.45
CA GLU A 473 5.55 22.83 37.41
C GLU A 473 4.77 23.00 38.72
N THR A 474 3.45 23.26 38.61
CA THR A 474 2.56 23.39 39.78
C THR A 474 2.45 22.07 40.55
N ARG A 475 2.37 20.93 39.85
CA ARG A 475 2.34 19.59 40.47
C ARG A 475 3.61 19.32 41.29
N VAL A 476 4.79 19.61 40.75
CA VAL A 476 6.07 19.45 41.45
C VAL A 476 6.17 20.33 42.70
N VAL A 477 5.58 21.53 42.67
CA VAL A 477 5.51 22.41 43.86
C VAL A 477 4.56 21.83 44.92
N LEU A 478 3.39 21.32 44.52
CA LEU A 478 2.44 20.67 45.44
C LEU A 478 3.03 19.42 46.10
N GLU A 479 3.74 18.56 45.36
CA GLU A 479 4.41 17.38 45.91
C GLU A 479 5.48 17.74 46.96
N LYS A 480 6.21 18.84 46.77
CA LYS A 480 7.18 19.34 47.76
C LYS A 480 6.48 19.84 49.03
N LEU A 481 5.38 20.60 48.88
CA LEU A 481 4.56 21.06 50.00
C LEU A 481 3.96 19.90 50.79
N GLN A 482 3.49 18.86 50.11
CA GLN A 482 2.90 17.69 50.75
C GLN A 482 3.93 16.93 51.62
N ARG A 483 5.17 16.74 51.12
CA ARG A 483 6.27 16.17 51.93
C ARG A 483 6.61 17.02 53.15
N GLN A 484 6.60 18.34 53.03
CA GLN A 484 6.81 19.24 54.18
C GLN A 484 5.70 19.12 55.24
N ILE A 485 4.46 18.87 54.82
CA ILE A 485 3.34 18.62 55.74
C ILE A 485 3.53 17.28 56.47
N GLU A 486 3.91 16.22 55.74
CA GLU A 486 4.20 14.89 56.29
C GLU A 486 5.36 14.94 57.31
N ASP A 487 6.48 15.59 56.96
CA ASP A 487 7.60 15.83 57.88
C ASP A 487 7.18 16.62 59.14
N GLY A 488 6.31 17.64 58.96
CA GLY A 488 5.77 18.41 60.07
C GLY A 488 4.87 17.59 61.00
N GLN A 489 4.07 16.67 60.45
CA GLN A 489 3.27 15.73 61.23
C GLN A 489 4.14 14.71 62.00
N ASN A 490 5.16 14.17 61.36
CA ASN A 490 6.12 13.24 61.99
C ASN A 490 6.83 13.91 63.18
N ARG A 491 7.39 15.11 62.99
CA ARG A 491 8.02 15.89 64.09
C ARG A 491 7.04 16.17 65.22
N LYS A 492 5.76 16.45 64.93
CA LYS A 492 4.73 16.66 65.95
C LYS A 492 4.45 15.36 66.74
N ALA A 493 4.47 14.20 66.09
CA ALA A 493 4.30 12.91 66.75
C ALA A 493 5.49 12.57 67.67
N GLU A 494 6.73 12.82 67.23
CA GLU A 494 7.94 12.70 68.06
C GLU A 494 7.87 13.60 69.30
N LEU A 495 7.46 14.85 69.11
CA LEU A 495 7.39 15.86 70.17
C LEU A 495 6.29 15.53 71.20
N ASN A 496 5.20 14.87 70.78
CA ASN A 496 4.19 14.30 71.68
C ASN A 496 4.73 13.09 72.48
N ASN A 497 5.49 12.19 71.82
CA ASN A 497 6.11 11.04 72.48
C ASN A 497 7.12 11.50 73.56
N LEU A 498 7.94 12.50 73.25
CA LEU A 498 8.89 13.08 74.22
C LEU A 498 8.16 13.70 75.43
N HIS A 499 7.03 14.40 75.22
CA HIS A 499 6.21 14.90 76.33
C HIS A 499 5.65 13.78 77.20
N GLN A 500 5.22 12.66 76.61
CA GLN A 500 4.75 11.49 77.36
C GLN A 500 5.89 10.90 78.23
N GLN A 501 7.07 10.71 77.64
CA GLN A 501 8.26 10.22 78.37
C GLN A 501 8.65 11.15 79.54
N ILE A 502 8.62 12.47 79.34
CA ILE A 502 8.86 13.45 80.41
C ILE A 502 7.79 13.35 81.50
N GLY A 503 6.51 13.14 81.12
CA GLY A 503 5.41 12.93 82.06
C GLY A 503 5.60 11.69 82.93
N ASP A 504 6.01 10.58 82.33
CA ASP A 504 6.22 9.32 83.05
C ASP A 504 7.52 9.33 83.88
N ALA A 505 8.58 9.99 83.40
CA ALA A 505 9.78 10.26 84.21
C ALA A 505 9.47 11.10 85.46
N ARG A 506 8.60 12.11 85.34
CA ARG A 506 8.15 12.91 86.50
C ARG A 506 7.35 12.10 87.52
N LYS A 507 6.48 11.18 87.07
CA LYS A 507 5.75 10.26 87.97
C LYS A 507 6.72 9.34 88.72
N THR A 508 7.68 8.75 88.01
CA THR A 508 8.71 7.89 88.62
C THR A 508 9.54 8.67 89.64
N LEU A 509 9.95 9.90 89.32
CA LEU A 509 10.69 10.76 90.24
C LEU A 509 9.89 11.05 91.52
N ALA A 510 8.62 11.43 91.39
CA ALA A 510 7.72 11.65 92.52
C ALA A 510 7.58 10.39 93.40
N ALA A 511 7.35 9.21 92.80
CA ALA A 511 7.28 7.96 93.54
C ALA A 511 8.59 7.63 94.28
N THR A 512 9.75 7.85 93.67
CA THR A 512 11.04 7.67 94.35
C THR A 512 11.27 8.67 95.50
N GLN A 513 10.73 9.88 95.38
CA GLN A 513 10.82 10.90 96.41
C GLN A 513 9.91 10.57 97.61
N ASP A 514 8.68 10.10 97.36
CA ASP A 514 7.77 9.60 98.40
C ASP A 514 8.37 8.40 99.15
N ASP A 515 8.98 7.45 98.43
CA ASP A 515 9.66 6.28 99.04
C ASP A 515 10.89 6.69 99.86
N LEU A 516 11.66 7.68 99.40
CA LEU A 516 12.78 8.25 100.17
C LEU A 516 12.29 8.97 101.44
N GLN A 517 11.15 9.67 101.36
CA GLN A 517 10.57 10.36 102.50
C GLN A 517 10.03 9.37 103.54
N ARG A 518 9.30 8.32 103.13
CA ARG A 518 8.89 7.23 104.05
C ARG A 518 10.11 6.56 104.72
N ARG A 519 11.20 6.30 103.98
CA ARG A 519 12.45 5.77 104.56
C ARG A 519 13.15 6.74 105.51
N SER A 520 12.92 8.04 105.38
CA SER A 520 13.41 9.05 106.33
C SER A 520 12.58 9.02 107.61
N GLU A 521 11.26 8.99 107.49
CA GLU A 521 10.31 8.90 108.60
C GLU A 521 10.49 7.59 109.40
N GLU A 522 10.72 6.45 108.73
CA GLU A 522 11.08 5.18 109.37
C GLU A 522 12.39 5.28 110.17
N LYS A 523 13.41 5.96 109.63
CA LYS A 523 14.69 6.17 110.35
C LYS A 523 14.50 7.05 111.58
N GLU A 524 13.72 8.13 111.49
CA GLU A 524 13.41 8.97 112.65
C GLU A 524 12.59 8.21 113.70
N ALA A 525 11.62 7.38 113.28
CA ALA A 525 10.87 6.50 114.17
C ALA A 525 11.77 5.49 114.90
N ILE A 526 12.75 4.88 114.20
CA ILE A 526 13.74 3.99 114.81
C ILE A 526 14.63 4.74 115.81
N ILE A 527 15.05 5.98 115.50
CA ILE A 527 15.82 6.82 116.43
C ILE A 527 14.98 7.17 117.67
N PHE A 528 13.70 7.46 117.50
CA PHE A 528 12.75 7.76 118.59
C PHE A 528 12.49 6.54 119.49
N ILE A 529 12.26 5.36 118.90
CA ILE A 529 12.11 4.09 119.63
C ILE A 529 13.37 3.77 120.44
N ASN A 530 14.56 3.96 119.87
CA ASN A 530 15.83 3.77 120.59
C ASN A 530 16.00 4.77 121.76
N LYS A 531 15.53 6.02 121.62
CA LYS A 531 15.49 6.99 122.74
C LYS A 531 14.51 6.59 123.85
N LEU A 532 13.35 6.02 123.51
CA LEU A 532 12.39 5.49 124.48
C LEU A 532 12.93 4.24 125.19
N ALA A 533 13.59 3.33 124.47
CA ALA A 533 14.21 2.13 125.05
C ALA A 533 15.32 2.47 126.08
N MET A 534 15.99 3.62 125.93
CA MET A 534 16.93 4.15 126.94
C MET A 534 16.23 4.64 128.22
N HIS A 535 14.95 5.07 128.15
CA HIS A 535 14.20 5.59 129.31
C HIS A 535 13.50 4.50 130.13
N VAL A 536 13.37 3.27 129.61
CA VAL A 536 12.72 2.12 130.30
C VAL A 536 13.77 1.24 131.04
N LYS A 537 15.00 1.74 131.21
CA LYS A 537 16.11 1.03 131.89
C LYS A 537 16.50 1.62 133.26
N HIS A 538 15.64 2.45 133.83
CA HIS A 538 15.65 2.90 135.22
C HIS A 538 14.33 2.52 135.89
#